data_AF-A0A499U9X5-F1
#
_entry.id   AF-A0A499U9X5-F1
#
_cell.length_a   1.000
_cell.length_b   1.000
_cell.length_c   1.000
_cell.angle_alpha   90.00
_cell.angle_beta   90.00
_cell.angle_gamma   90.00
#
_symmetry.space_group_name_H-M   'P 1'
#
loop_
_entity.id
_entity.type
_entity.pdbx_description
1 polymer ?
#
loop_
_entity_poly.entity_id
_entity_poly.type
_entity_poly.pdbx_seq_one_letter_code
_entity_poly.pdbx_strand_id
1 'polypeptide(L)'
;MTDTGKDTTVVIVGGGVAGLALGNFLLQKGVGCIVLEKHSREYVEQRQRAGALDAGGVRVLNEWGVGEAVEGYSHGDSDSGMPLLIDGVKRQWKMGDDDEDDVDGAFCPQQVLVRNLIRVFLRDGGDLRFEAQDISLHDIDTEQPLVRYRDANGSTRTVTCDFVAGADGYRGVSKTAIPRTSSPAPLMSSATPG
;
A
#
# COMPACT_ATOMS: atom_id res chain seq x y z
N MET A 1 -23.25 -7.17 24.71
CA MET A 1 -22.80 -6.24 23.65
C MET A 1 -22.46 -7.12 22.47
N THR A 2 -23.25 -7.08 21.41
CA THR A 2 -23.28 -8.08 20.34
C THR A 2 -21.99 -8.06 19.53
N ASP A 3 -21.08 -8.97 19.88
CA ASP A 3 -19.95 -9.39 19.07
C ASP A 3 -20.49 -10.15 17.84
N THR A 4 -20.68 -9.43 16.74
CA THR A 4 -20.76 -10.04 15.41
C THR A 4 -19.32 -10.11 14.90
N GLY A 5 -18.62 -11.18 15.31
CA GLY A 5 -17.18 -11.36 15.14
C GLY A 5 -16.75 -11.26 13.69
N LYS A 6 -16.21 -10.09 13.31
CA LYS A 6 -15.58 -9.85 12.02
C LYS A 6 -14.16 -10.44 12.02
N ASP A 7 -13.75 -10.99 10.89
CA ASP A 7 -12.41 -11.59 10.75
C ASP A 7 -11.29 -10.56 10.89
N THR A 8 -11.54 -9.33 10.44
CA THR A 8 -10.58 -8.22 10.53
C THR A 8 -11.30 -6.87 10.43
N THR A 9 -10.62 -5.76 10.72
CA THR A 9 -11.19 -4.43 10.52
C THR A 9 -11.07 -3.99 9.05
N VAL A 10 -9.90 -4.19 8.43
CA VAL A 10 -9.64 -3.72 7.06
C VAL A 10 -9.15 -4.84 6.15
N VAL A 11 -9.78 -5.02 4.99
CA VAL A 11 -9.20 -5.81 3.89
C VAL A 11 -8.61 -4.89 2.85
N ILE A 12 -7.33 -5.06 2.56
CA ILE A 12 -6.58 -4.29 1.55
C ILE A 12 -6.39 -5.17 0.33
N VAL A 13 -6.89 -4.73 -0.83
CA VAL A 13 -6.76 -5.45 -2.09
C VAL A 13 -5.57 -4.87 -2.87
N GLY A 14 -4.46 -5.62 -2.93
CA GLY A 14 -3.23 -5.27 -3.64
C GLY A 14 -2.01 -5.16 -2.73
N GLY A 15 -0.99 -6.00 -2.96
CA GLY A 15 0.30 -6.01 -2.26
C GLY A 15 1.37 -5.12 -2.91
N GLY A 16 0.97 -3.97 -3.46
CA GLY A 16 1.88 -2.95 -3.99
C GLY A 16 2.39 -2.00 -2.91
N VAL A 17 3.13 -0.96 -3.30
CA VAL A 17 3.65 0.07 -2.36
C VAL A 17 2.51 0.67 -1.53
N ALA A 18 1.43 1.11 -2.18
CA ALA A 18 0.31 1.76 -1.48
C ALA A 18 -0.37 0.82 -0.47
N GLY A 19 -0.68 -0.42 -0.87
CA GLY A 19 -1.36 -1.38 -0.01
C GLY A 19 -0.49 -1.85 1.15
N LEU A 20 0.80 -2.10 0.92
CA LEU A 20 1.72 -2.50 1.97
C LEU A 20 2.08 -1.33 2.90
N ALA A 21 2.20 -0.09 2.40
CA ALA A 21 2.39 1.08 3.24
C ALA A 21 1.18 1.29 4.17
N LEU A 22 -0.04 1.19 3.63
CA LEU A 22 -1.26 1.24 4.44
C LEU A 22 -1.32 0.10 5.45
N GLY A 23 -1.00 -1.13 5.05
CA GLY A 23 -0.98 -2.29 5.95
C GLY A 23 -0.01 -2.10 7.11
N ASN A 24 1.24 -1.70 6.84
CA ASN A 24 2.23 -1.41 7.88
C ASN A 24 1.76 -0.29 8.84
N PHE A 25 1.19 0.80 8.29
CA PHE A 25 0.65 1.87 9.12
C PHE A 25 -0.48 1.39 10.04
N LEU A 26 -1.45 0.64 9.51
CA LEU A 26 -2.57 0.13 10.30
C LEU A 26 -2.11 -0.85 11.38
N LEU A 27 -1.19 -1.76 11.03
CA LEU A 27 -0.61 -2.71 11.96
C LEU A 27 0.10 -2.00 13.12
N GLN A 28 0.87 -0.94 12.82
CA GLN A 28 1.53 -0.12 13.84
C GLN A 28 0.52 0.60 14.76
N LYS A 29 -0.65 0.97 14.25
CA LYS A 29 -1.75 1.55 15.05
C LYS A 29 -2.59 0.51 15.78
N GLY A 30 -2.25 -0.78 15.68
CA GLY A 30 -3.01 -1.86 16.31
C GLY A 30 -4.36 -2.14 15.64
N VAL A 31 -4.55 -1.70 14.40
CA VAL A 31 -5.77 -1.96 13.62
C VAL A 31 -5.57 -3.24 12.82
N GLY A 32 -6.43 -4.23 13.06
CA GLY A 32 -6.39 -5.50 12.34
C GLY A 32 -6.61 -5.29 10.84
N CYS A 33 -5.69 -5.80 10.02
CA CYS A 33 -5.86 -5.78 8.57
C CYS A 33 -5.33 -7.04 7.89
N ILE A 34 -5.92 -7.36 6.75
CA ILE A 34 -5.50 -8.44 5.84
C ILE A 34 -5.16 -7.83 4.48
N VAL A 35 -3.97 -8.10 3.95
CA VAL A 35 -3.57 -7.69 2.61
C VAL A 35 -3.68 -8.88 1.65
N LEU A 36 -4.46 -8.73 0.58
CA LEU A 36 -4.61 -9.73 -0.47
C LEU A 36 -3.76 -9.35 -1.69
N GLU A 37 -2.90 -10.25 -2.14
CA GLU A 37 -2.10 -10.08 -3.34
C GLU A 37 -2.32 -11.25 -4.29
N LYS A 38 -2.62 -10.96 -5.56
CA LYS A 38 -2.97 -11.99 -6.55
C LYS A 38 -1.76 -12.74 -7.09
N HIS A 39 -0.56 -12.20 -6.95
CA HIS A 39 0.65 -12.86 -7.41
C HIS A 39 1.38 -13.58 -6.27
N SER A 40 2.30 -14.49 -6.62
CA SER A 40 3.16 -15.12 -5.63
C SER A 40 4.14 -14.12 -5.04
N ARG A 41 4.69 -14.44 -3.86
CA ARG A 41 5.68 -13.59 -3.21
C ARG A 41 6.91 -13.37 -4.09
N GLU A 42 7.43 -14.43 -4.69
CA GLU A 42 8.61 -14.41 -5.57
C GLU A 42 8.36 -13.47 -6.74
N TYR A 43 7.18 -13.56 -7.37
CA TYR A 43 6.82 -12.68 -8.46
C TYR A 43 6.79 -11.21 -8.01
N VAL A 44 6.17 -10.92 -6.87
CA VAL A 44 6.01 -9.55 -6.35
C VAL A 44 7.36 -8.93 -5.99
N GLU A 45 8.25 -9.70 -5.35
CA GLU A 45 9.58 -9.24 -4.94
C GLU A 45 10.57 -9.09 -6.12
N GLN A 46 10.43 -9.90 -7.18
CA GLN A 46 11.34 -9.87 -8.33
C GLN A 46 10.88 -8.94 -9.45
N ARG A 47 9.60 -8.55 -9.47
CA ARG A 47 9.03 -7.75 -10.55
C ARG A 47 9.71 -6.39 -10.64
N GLN A 48 10.46 -6.22 -11.73
CA GLN A 48 10.99 -4.91 -12.12
C GLN A 48 9.82 -3.96 -12.42
N ARG A 49 9.86 -2.79 -11.79
CA ARG A 49 8.93 -1.68 -12.05
C ARG A 49 9.74 -0.45 -12.40
N ALA A 50 9.36 0.22 -13.48
CA ALA A 50 9.89 1.53 -13.80
C ALA A 50 9.31 2.53 -12.80
N GLY A 51 10.08 2.85 -11.76
CA GLY A 51 9.65 3.74 -10.69
C GLY A 51 10.56 3.68 -9.48
N ALA A 52 10.71 4.82 -8.83
CA ALA A 52 11.38 4.96 -7.56
C ALA A 52 10.60 5.94 -6.69
N LEU A 53 10.77 5.80 -5.38
CA LEU A 53 10.23 6.74 -4.42
C LEU A 53 11.16 7.95 -4.36
N ASP A 54 10.58 9.15 -4.43
CA ASP A 54 11.29 10.41 -4.23
C ASP A 54 11.35 10.79 -2.74
N ALA A 55 12.05 11.88 -2.44
CA ALA A 55 12.21 12.42 -1.09
C ALA A 55 10.87 12.65 -0.37
N GLY A 56 9.86 13.15 -1.09
CA GLY A 56 8.53 13.39 -0.54
C GLY A 56 7.87 12.10 -0.08
N GLY A 57 7.93 11.05 -0.91
CA GLY A 57 7.43 9.73 -0.54
C GLY A 57 8.19 9.10 0.63
N VAL A 58 9.51 9.24 0.67
CA VAL A 58 10.35 8.76 1.79
C VAL A 58 9.95 9.44 3.09
N ARG A 59 9.76 10.77 3.07
CA ARG A 59 9.30 11.54 4.24
C ARG A 59 7.94 11.02 4.76
N VAL A 60 6.97 10.80 3.88
CA VAL A 60 5.65 10.28 4.27
C VAL A 60 5.76 8.90 4.92
N LEU A 61 6.58 8.00 4.37
CA LEU A 61 6.79 6.68 4.98
C LEU A 61 7.45 6.78 6.37
N ASN A 62 8.39 7.70 6.56
CA ASN A 62 8.98 7.98 7.87
C ASN A 62 7.93 8.51 8.87
N GLU A 63 7.12 9.48 8.47
CA GLU A 63 6.03 10.04 9.29
C GLU A 63 4.98 8.98 9.68
N TRP A 64 4.74 8.02 8.79
CA TRP A 64 3.82 6.91 9.03
C TRP A 64 4.45 5.76 9.82
N GLY A 65 5.71 5.92 10.27
CA GLY A 65 6.41 4.93 11.07
C GLY A 65 6.89 3.71 10.29
N VAL A 66 6.88 3.78 8.96
CA VAL A 66 7.32 2.72 8.03
C VAL A 66 8.72 3.03 7.46
N GLY A 67 9.46 3.90 8.15
CA GLY A 67 10.79 4.39 7.73
C GLY A 67 11.84 3.30 7.53
N GLU A 68 11.74 2.19 8.27
CA GLU A 68 12.64 1.04 8.09
C GLU A 68 12.60 0.51 6.64
N ALA A 69 11.45 0.62 5.97
CA ALA A 69 11.33 0.13 4.59
C ALA A 69 12.19 0.91 3.58
N VAL A 70 12.61 2.12 3.95
CA VAL A 70 13.45 3.02 3.16
C VAL A 70 14.81 3.29 3.80
N GLU A 71 15.12 2.63 4.93
CA GLU A 71 16.39 2.77 5.66
C GLU A 71 17.58 2.34 4.78
N GLY A 72 18.66 3.12 4.81
CA GLY A 72 19.81 2.97 3.91
C GLY A 72 19.69 3.70 2.56
N TYR A 73 18.51 4.18 2.18
CA TYR A 73 18.30 5.08 1.03
C TYR A 73 17.91 6.50 1.43
N SER A 74 17.76 6.73 2.75
CA SER A 74 17.11 7.93 3.28
C SER A 74 18.07 9.03 3.74
N HIS A 75 19.15 8.80 4.49
CA HIS A 75 19.90 9.92 5.12
C HIS A 75 21.36 9.58 5.49
N GLY A 76 22.20 9.06 4.58
CA GLY A 76 23.59 8.77 5.01
C GLY A 76 24.63 8.34 3.99
N ASP A 77 24.29 8.16 2.72
CA ASP A 77 25.28 7.80 1.70
C ASP A 77 25.06 8.67 0.45
N SER A 78 25.37 9.96 0.58
CA SER A 78 25.49 10.91 -0.53
C SER A 78 26.60 10.54 -1.55
N ASP A 79 27.20 9.36 -1.41
CA ASP A 79 28.12 8.79 -2.40
C ASP A 79 27.46 7.79 -3.36
N SER A 80 26.24 7.31 -3.08
CA SER A 80 25.54 6.35 -3.94
C SER A 80 24.46 7.05 -4.77
N GLY A 81 24.88 7.81 -5.77
CA GLY A 81 24.00 8.40 -6.78
C GLY A 81 23.20 7.36 -7.58
N MET A 82 22.26 7.83 -8.41
CA MET A 82 21.57 6.95 -9.36
C MET A 82 22.53 6.60 -10.51
N PRO A 83 22.81 5.31 -10.80
CA PRO A 83 23.61 4.95 -11.95
C PRO A 83 22.83 5.21 -13.24
N LEU A 84 23.24 6.23 -13.99
CA LEU A 84 22.81 6.48 -15.35
C LEU A 84 23.75 5.79 -16.32
N LEU A 85 23.23 5.30 -17.44
CA LEU A 85 24.05 4.96 -18.60
C LEU A 85 23.77 5.99 -19.70
N ILE A 86 24.76 6.84 -19.97
CA ILE A 86 24.70 7.84 -21.04
C ILE A 86 25.81 7.48 -22.03
N ASP A 87 25.44 7.21 -23.28
CA ASP A 87 26.37 6.81 -24.35
C ASP A 87 27.30 5.64 -23.98
N GLY A 88 26.74 4.63 -23.29
CA GLY A 88 27.51 3.46 -22.85
C GLY A 88 28.37 3.69 -21.60
N VAL A 89 28.42 4.91 -21.07
CA VAL A 89 29.20 5.26 -19.88
C VAL A 89 28.32 5.27 -18.66
N LYS A 90 28.69 4.50 -17.63
CA LYS A 90 28.09 4.58 -16.30
C LYS A 90 28.44 5.93 -15.66
N ARG A 91 27.43 6.76 -15.41
CA ARG A 91 27.49 8.02 -14.67
C ARG A 91 26.70 7.86 -13.37
N GLN A 92 27.05 8.64 -12.36
CA GLN A 92 26.25 8.73 -11.14
C GLN A 92 25.52 10.07 -11.15
N TRP A 93 24.20 10.06 -11.09
CA TRP A 93 23.43 11.28 -10.80
C TRP A 93 23.56 11.54 -9.30
N LYS A 94 24.28 12.61 -8.92
CA LYS A 94 24.24 13.18 -7.57
C LYS A 94 23.32 14.40 -7.64
N MET A 95 22.30 14.46 -6.78
CA MET A 95 21.43 15.63 -6.68
C MET A 95 21.97 16.51 -5.56
N GLY A 96 22.49 17.70 -5.91
CA GLY A 96 22.90 18.74 -4.95
C GLY A 96 24.04 19.63 -5.45
N ASP A 97 23.73 20.90 -5.73
CA ASP A 97 24.50 22.04 -5.19
C ASP A 97 23.86 23.42 -5.48
N ASP A 98 22.86 23.53 -6.36
CA ASP A 98 22.18 24.81 -6.62
C ASP A 98 20.67 24.72 -6.31
N ASP A 99 20.26 25.00 -5.07
CA ASP A 99 19.05 25.75 -4.69
C ASP A 99 18.74 25.60 -3.18
N GLU A 100 18.48 26.72 -2.50
CA GLU A 100 18.31 26.91 -1.05
C GLU A 100 17.06 26.26 -0.41
N ASP A 101 16.48 25.21 -1.01
CA ASP A 101 15.35 24.46 -0.44
C ASP A 101 15.76 22.99 -0.25
N ASP A 102 16.24 22.70 0.96
CA ASP A 102 16.80 21.43 1.45
C ASP A 102 15.76 20.29 1.45
N VAL A 103 15.43 19.77 0.26
CA VAL A 103 14.62 18.55 0.11
C VAL A 103 15.59 17.39 -0.12
N ASP A 104 16.11 16.84 0.98
CA ASP A 104 17.00 15.68 1.03
C ASP A 104 16.55 14.56 0.08
N GLY A 105 17.27 14.43 -1.04
CA GLY A 105 16.91 13.58 -2.18
C GLY A 105 17.12 12.08 -1.94
N ALA A 106 16.22 11.42 -1.21
CA ALA A 106 16.23 9.97 -1.07
C ALA A 106 15.61 9.27 -2.31
N PHE A 107 16.34 8.33 -2.93
CA PHE A 107 15.87 7.54 -4.08
C PHE A 107 15.82 6.05 -3.71
N CYS A 108 14.63 5.49 -3.60
CA CYS A 108 14.45 4.05 -3.32
C CYS A 108 13.79 3.35 -4.53
N PRO A 109 14.47 2.40 -5.20
CA PRO A 109 13.87 1.63 -6.28
C PRO A 109 12.61 0.90 -5.80
N GLN A 110 11.52 0.98 -6.57
CA GLN A 110 10.21 0.49 -6.13
C GLN A 110 10.22 -1.01 -5.76
N GLN A 111 11.01 -1.83 -6.46
CA GLN A 111 11.17 -3.24 -6.15
C GLN A 111 11.81 -3.49 -4.78
N VAL A 112 12.80 -2.68 -4.41
CA VAL A 112 13.48 -2.75 -3.11
C VAL A 112 12.51 -2.30 -2.03
N LEU A 113 11.79 -1.21 -2.26
CA LEU A 113 10.76 -0.71 -1.35
C LEU A 113 9.68 -1.75 -1.06
N VAL A 114 9.11 -2.38 -2.09
CA VAL A 114 8.07 -3.41 -1.92
C VAL A 114 8.59 -4.59 -1.12
N ARG A 115 9.80 -5.09 -1.44
CA ARG A 115 10.42 -6.19 -0.69
C ARG A 115 10.60 -5.81 0.79
N ASN A 116 11.07 -4.60 1.07
CA ASN A 116 11.27 -4.13 2.43
C ASN A 116 9.94 -3.97 3.18
N LEU A 117 8.92 -3.41 2.54
CA LEU A 117 7.56 -3.29 3.11
C LEU A 117 6.95 -4.66 3.43
N ILE A 118 7.14 -5.68 2.57
CA ILE A 118 6.72 -7.07 2.84
C ILE A 118 7.47 -7.61 4.05
N ARG A 119 8.79 -7.40 4.11
CA ARG A 119 9.62 -7.88 5.21
C ARG A 119 9.17 -7.32 6.55
N VAL A 120 9.00 -6.01 6.63
CA VAL A 120 8.56 -5.31 7.86
C VAL A 120 7.17 -5.81 8.26
N PHE A 121 6.21 -5.82 7.33
CA PHE A 121 4.83 -6.22 7.62
C PHE A 121 4.73 -7.65 8.16
N LEU A 122 5.41 -8.60 7.53
CA LEU A 122 5.40 -10.01 7.96
C LEU A 122 6.15 -10.22 9.27
N ARG A 123 7.28 -9.52 9.49
CA ARG A 123 8.03 -9.58 10.75
C ARG A 123 7.15 -9.14 11.92
N ASP A 124 6.37 -8.10 11.72
CA ASP A 124 5.53 -7.49 12.76
C ASP A 124 4.17 -8.19 12.92
N GLY A 125 3.98 -9.34 12.26
CA GLY A 125 2.82 -10.21 12.42
C GLY A 125 1.63 -9.89 11.50
N GLY A 126 1.84 -9.09 10.45
CA GLY A 126 0.81 -8.76 9.47
C GLY A 126 0.33 -9.97 8.66
N ASP A 127 -0.96 -10.01 8.35
CA ASP A 127 -1.58 -11.06 7.51
C ASP A 127 -1.55 -10.65 6.03
N LEU A 128 -0.52 -11.10 5.31
CA LEU A 128 -0.37 -10.90 3.87
C LEU A 128 -0.55 -12.23 3.14
N ARG A 129 -1.62 -12.31 2.35
CA ARG A 129 -2.03 -13.53 1.62
C ARG A 129 -1.73 -13.38 0.14
N PHE A 130 -0.69 -14.09 -0.30
CA PHE A 130 -0.31 -14.18 -1.70
C PHE A 130 -1.21 -15.15 -2.47
N GLU A 131 -1.15 -15.04 -3.79
CA GLU A 131 -1.93 -15.86 -4.73
C GLU A 131 -3.44 -15.85 -4.48
N ALA A 132 -3.95 -14.74 -3.92
CA ALA A 132 -5.37 -14.50 -3.76
C ALA A 132 -6.02 -14.18 -5.11
N GLN A 133 -6.57 -15.21 -5.77
CA GLN A 133 -7.20 -15.09 -7.08
C GLN A 133 -8.70 -14.76 -6.97
N ASP A 134 -9.30 -14.34 -8.08
CA ASP A 134 -10.75 -14.16 -8.23
C ASP A 134 -11.38 -13.33 -7.10
N ILE A 135 -10.67 -12.27 -6.69
CA ILE A 135 -11.14 -11.38 -5.63
C ILE A 135 -12.43 -10.71 -6.09
N SER A 136 -13.48 -10.83 -5.28
CA SER A 136 -14.77 -10.17 -5.48
C SER A 136 -15.22 -9.50 -4.20
N LEU A 137 -15.77 -8.29 -4.34
CA LEU A 137 -16.25 -7.47 -3.25
C LEU A 137 -17.77 -7.49 -3.24
N HIS A 138 -18.36 -7.70 -2.07
CA HIS A 138 -19.80 -7.83 -1.87
C HIS A 138 -20.22 -6.87 -0.75
N ASP A 139 -21.43 -6.32 -0.87
CA ASP A 139 -22.09 -5.51 0.15
C ASP A 139 -21.24 -4.32 0.67
N ILE A 140 -20.39 -3.76 -0.20
CA ILE A 140 -19.42 -2.69 0.14
C ILE A 140 -20.07 -1.35 0.52
N ASP A 141 -21.35 -1.18 0.20
CA ASP A 141 -22.18 -0.03 0.52
C ASP A 141 -23.00 -0.23 1.80
N THR A 142 -22.76 -1.32 2.52
CA THR A 142 -23.45 -1.68 3.77
C THR A 142 -22.50 -1.64 4.98
N GLU A 143 -23.02 -1.89 6.18
CA GLU A 143 -22.22 -1.98 7.42
C GLU A 143 -21.40 -3.29 7.54
N GLN A 144 -21.59 -4.23 6.60
CA GLN A 144 -20.95 -5.55 6.63
C GLN A 144 -20.36 -5.94 5.27
N PRO A 145 -19.32 -5.23 4.80
CA PRO A 145 -18.62 -5.59 3.58
C PRO A 145 -17.97 -6.97 3.69
N LEU A 146 -17.97 -7.68 2.57
CA LEU A 146 -17.48 -9.04 2.47
C LEU A 146 -16.57 -9.19 1.26
N VAL A 147 -15.40 -9.80 1.48
CA VAL A 147 -14.41 -10.08 0.42
C VAL A 147 -14.32 -11.59 0.21
N ARG A 148 -14.55 -12.03 -1.02
CA ARG A 148 -14.31 -13.42 -1.43
C ARG A 148 -13.09 -13.49 -2.33
N TYR A 149 -12.29 -14.53 -2.16
CA TYR A 149 -11.16 -14.83 -3.05
C TYR A 149 -10.89 -16.33 -3.06
N ARG A 150 -10.14 -16.81 -4.06
CA ARG A 150 -9.61 -18.18 -4.11
C ARG A 150 -8.17 -18.16 -3.62
N ASP A 151 -7.86 -19.00 -2.62
CA ASP A 151 -6.51 -19.13 -2.07
C ASP A 151 -5.57 -19.92 -3.00
N ALA A 152 -4.28 -19.99 -2.64
CA ALA A 152 -3.26 -20.74 -3.37
C ALA A 152 -3.57 -22.24 -3.55
N ASN A 153 -4.38 -22.81 -2.66
CA ASN A 153 -4.81 -24.22 -2.73
C ASN A 153 -6.07 -24.39 -3.60
N GLY A 154 -6.57 -23.32 -4.21
CA GLY A 154 -7.78 -23.33 -5.03
C GLY A 154 -9.07 -23.28 -4.22
N SER A 155 -9.01 -23.10 -2.90
CA SER A 155 -10.20 -23.06 -2.04
C SER A 155 -10.77 -21.65 -1.96
N THR A 156 -12.10 -21.52 -2.09
CA THR A 156 -12.79 -20.25 -1.90
C THR A 156 -12.77 -19.86 -0.41
N ARG A 157 -12.28 -18.66 -0.13
CA ARG A 157 -12.25 -18.03 1.18
C ARG A 157 -13.16 -16.81 1.18
N THR A 158 -13.67 -16.52 2.37
CA THR A 158 -14.48 -15.33 2.65
C THR A 158 -13.88 -14.63 3.85
N VAL A 159 -13.81 -13.30 3.78
CA VAL A 159 -13.34 -12.44 4.86
C VAL A 159 -14.39 -11.37 5.09
N THR A 160 -14.88 -11.28 6.32
CA THR A 160 -15.77 -10.24 6.80
C THR A 160 -14.96 -9.10 7.40
N CYS A 161 -15.34 -7.85 7.11
CA CYS A 161 -14.60 -6.68 7.58
C CYS A 161 -15.47 -5.45 7.84
N ASP A 162 -14.86 -4.39 8.37
CA ASP A 162 -15.48 -3.07 8.49
C ASP A 162 -15.24 -2.23 7.23
N PHE A 163 -14.06 -2.35 6.63
CA PHE A 163 -13.65 -1.53 5.49
C PHE A 163 -12.87 -2.34 4.45
N VAL A 164 -13.02 -1.94 3.19
CA VAL A 164 -12.19 -2.45 2.07
C VAL A 164 -11.40 -1.28 1.48
N ALA A 165 -10.08 -1.45 1.39
CA ALA A 165 -9.19 -0.50 0.73
C ALA A 165 -8.71 -1.06 -0.61
N GLY A 166 -8.96 -0.34 -1.70
CA GLY A 166 -8.48 -0.70 -3.04
C GLY A 166 -7.08 -0.14 -3.32
N ALA A 167 -6.09 -1.02 -3.43
CA ALA A 167 -4.69 -0.69 -3.70
C ALA A 167 -4.09 -1.53 -4.86
N ASP A 168 -4.94 -2.03 -5.75
CA ASP A 168 -4.64 -2.99 -6.82
C ASP A 168 -4.31 -2.35 -8.18
N GLY A 169 -4.25 -1.01 -8.23
CA GLY A 169 -3.75 -0.23 -9.35
C GLY A 169 -4.74 -0.07 -10.53
N TYR A 170 -4.22 0.36 -11.69
CA TYR A 170 -5.03 0.81 -12.84
C TYR A 170 -6.01 -0.23 -13.42
N ARG A 171 -5.74 -1.53 -13.22
CA ARG A 171 -6.59 -2.66 -13.64
C ARG A 171 -7.18 -3.43 -12.46
N GLY A 172 -7.31 -2.76 -11.32
CA GLY A 172 -7.81 -3.32 -10.08
C GLY A 172 -9.31 -3.56 -10.07
N VAL A 173 -9.72 -4.66 -9.42
CA VAL A 173 -11.12 -5.01 -9.14
C VAL A 173 -11.80 -3.95 -8.28
N SER A 174 -11.04 -3.24 -7.43
CA SER A 174 -11.59 -2.19 -6.57
C SER A 174 -12.12 -0.99 -7.35
N LYS A 175 -11.52 -0.65 -8.50
CA LYS A 175 -11.94 0.51 -9.31
C LYS A 175 -13.29 0.29 -10.01
N THR A 176 -13.63 -0.96 -10.32
CA THR A 176 -14.92 -1.34 -10.91
C THR A 176 -16.01 -1.59 -9.86
N ALA A 177 -15.61 -1.87 -8.62
CA ALA A 177 -16.53 -2.18 -7.54
C ALA A 177 -17.14 -0.93 -6.89
N ILE A 178 -16.38 0.18 -6.80
CA ILE A 178 -16.89 1.43 -6.22
C ILE A 178 -17.98 2.02 -7.13
N PRO A 179 -19.23 2.20 -6.65
CA PRO A 179 -20.29 2.85 -7.41
C PRO A 179 -19.85 4.26 -7.83
N ARG A 180 -20.10 4.66 -9.09
CA ARG A 180 -19.70 5.98 -9.62
C ARG A 180 -20.37 7.18 -8.94
N THR A 181 -21.18 6.96 -7.91
CA THR A 181 -21.98 7.95 -7.20
C THR A 181 -21.87 7.75 -5.69
N SER A 182 -20.70 8.00 -5.12
CA SER A 182 -20.57 8.34 -3.69
C SER A 182 -20.12 9.80 -3.57
N SER A 183 -21.00 10.71 -4.00
CA SER A 183 -20.91 12.10 -3.51
C SER A 183 -21.20 12.06 -2.02
N PRO A 184 -20.43 12.73 -1.14
CA PRO A 184 -20.91 12.97 0.21
C PRO A 184 -22.26 13.66 0.09
N ALA A 185 -23.28 13.12 0.77
CA ALA A 185 -24.58 13.74 0.84
C ALA A 185 -24.40 15.19 1.33
N PRO A 186 -25.00 16.20 0.69
CA PRO A 186 -24.90 17.57 1.18
C PRO A 186 -25.47 17.61 2.60
N LEU A 187 -24.71 18.20 3.54
CA LEU A 187 -25.17 18.44 4.89
C LEU A 187 -26.53 19.15 4.82
N MET A 188 -27.59 18.50 5.28
CA MET A 188 -28.86 19.15 5.54
C MET A 188 -28.64 20.18 6.64
N SER A 189 -28.55 21.46 6.25
CA SER A 189 -28.61 22.59 7.17
C SER A 189 -29.98 22.61 7.82
N SER A 190 -30.09 22.15 9.06
CA SER A 190 -31.27 22.34 9.90
C SER A 190 -31.35 23.80 10.34
N ALA A 191 -31.95 24.65 9.50
CA ALA A 191 -32.46 25.94 9.93
C ALA A 191 -33.79 25.70 10.67
N THR A 192 -33.77 25.87 11.98
CA THR A 192 -34.95 25.90 12.85
C THR A 192 -35.72 27.20 12.62
N PRO A 193 -37.07 27.19 12.56
CA PRO A 193 -37.85 28.41 12.34
C PRO A 193 -37.97 29.23 13.64
N GLY A 194 -37.92 30.55 13.50
CA GLY A 194 -38.35 31.53 14.50
C GLY A 194 -39.46 32.40 13.93
#